data_AF-A0A0Q0YYM3-F1
#
_entry.id   AF-A0A0Q0YYM3-F1
#
_cell.length_a   1.000
_cell.length_b   1.000
_cell.length_c   1.000
_cell.angle_alpha   90.00
_cell.angle_beta   90.00
_cell.angle_gamma   90.00
#
_symmetry.space_group_name_H-M   'P 1'
#
loop_
_entity.id
_entity.type
_entity.pdbx_description
1 polymer ?
#
loop_
_entity_poly.entity_id
_entity_poly.type
_entity_poly.pdbx_seq_one_letter_code
_entity_poly.pdbx_strand_id
1 'polypeptide(L)'
;MIKRRIPALLLALSPLWVSASVFAEEVTQVDPVVTIDEKLSNKQNEINAILTDYEVESGKLQQLKNEQSRLIREGDELDAKRNRAKSELDKQYTRLLEDPDTDLVTFQKRYQEAWNALKGNQSQKLENEQAVTEIEMRLSQFKQKQARLNTELTNLEEAKIEARVKRLAAELRESDVMETSFKTTCSTTMTLGECANQGQYLTKQKAVKTFREKLINDLTESVIAKQNLKGVELNIHVQESQMIRSGFEGNNEYFTQMQAQLQAKPEAVAACKLLNVETRYCLKGESEQAAPKKQDKQWANVTVRSDQYNDSVTINGINYGSTPVELVLPAGRHQVTVSKEGYETYNRVITVNGNDTVWVKLRANKDS
;
A
#
# COMPACT_ATOMS: atom_id res chain seq x y z
N MET A 1 -5.21 -56.15 -53.69
CA MET A 1 -3.81 -56.49 -54.03
C MET A 1 -3.31 -55.47 -55.03
N ILE A 2 -2.51 -54.49 -54.62
CA ILE A 2 -1.53 -53.78 -55.47
C ILE A 2 -0.59 -53.09 -54.47
N LYS A 3 0.62 -53.65 -54.38
CA LYS A 3 1.76 -53.11 -53.65
C LYS A 3 2.39 -52.03 -54.54
N ARG A 4 2.57 -50.80 -54.04
CA ARG A 4 3.48 -49.85 -54.66
C ARG A 4 4.61 -49.51 -53.68
N ARG A 5 5.81 -49.71 -54.21
CA ARG A 5 7.11 -49.64 -53.56
C ARG A 5 7.53 -48.18 -53.44
N ILE A 6 8.02 -47.79 -52.26
CA ILE A 6 8.75 -46.54 -52.03
C ILE A 6 10.24 -46.87 -52.25
N PRO A 7 10.97 -46.17 -53.15
CA PRO A 7 12.41 -46.30 -53.20
C PRO A 7 13.05 -45.44 -52.12
N ALA A 8 14.07 -46.01 -51.48
CA ALA A 8 14.95 -45.35 -50.54
C ALA A 8 15.63 -44.13 -51.16
N LEU A 9 15.65 -43.02 -50.44
CA LEU A 9 16.62 -41.95 -50.65
C LEU A 9 17.25 -41.62 -49.29
N LEU A 10 18.46 -42.14 -49.11
CA LEU A 10 19.37 -41.82 -48.01
C LEU A 10 19.84 -40.38 -48.19
N LEU A 11 19.39 -39.48 -47.31
CA LEU A 11 19.97 -38.15 -47.13
C LEU A 11 20.71 -38.16 -45.79
N ALA A 12 22.02 -37.96 -45.88
CA ALA A 12 22.96 -37.95 -44.77
C ALA A 12 22.55 -36.88 -43.73
N LEU A 13 22.30 -37.32 -42.50
CA LEU A 13 22.16 -36.45 -41.33
C LEU A 13 23.55 -36.24 -40.72
N SER A 14 24.14 -35.08 -41.00
CA SER A 14 25.22 -34.52 -40.18
C SER A 14 24.63 -33.97 -38.86
N PRO A 15 25.29 -34.14 -37.71
CA PRO A 15 24.83 -33.55 -36.47
C PRO A 15 25.36 -32.12 -36.38
N LEU A 16 24.65 -31.17 -37.00
CA LEU A 16 24.84 -29.77 -36.62
C LEU A 16 24.13 -29.55 -35.29
N TRP A 17 24.90 -29.67 -34.21
CA TRP A 17 24.55 -29.16 -32.90
C TRP A 17 24.46 -27.62 -33.02
N VAL A 18 23.31 -27.13 -33.47
CA VAL A 18 22.93 -25.74 -33.22
C VAL A 18 22.45 -25.72 -31.77
N SER A 19 23.38 -25.50 -30.86
CA SER A 19 23.05 -24.99 -29.54
C SER A 19 22.33 -23.66 -29.76
N ALA A 20 21.00 -23.67 -29.64
CA ALA A 20 20.24 -22.45 -29.47
C ALA A 20 20.76 -21.81 -28.19
N SER A 21 21.56 -20.76 -28.34
CA SER A 21 21.82 -19.81 -27.27
C SER A 21 20.46 -19.25 -26.89
N VAL A 22 19.86 -19.81 -25.83
CA VAL A 22 18.79 -19.15 -25.11
C VAL A 22 19.46 -17.93 -24.50
N PHE A 23 19.34 -16.78 -25.17
CA PHE A 23 19.55 -15.52 -24.50
C PHE A 23 18.55 -15.50 -23.36
N ALA A 24 19.05 -15.67 -22.14
CA ALA A 24 18.31 -15.31 -20.95
C ALA A 24 18.07 -13.81 -21.07
N GLU A 25 16.90 -13.45 -21.60
CA GLU A 25 16.40 -12.10 -21.49
C GLU A 25 16.25 -11.86 -20.00
N GLU A 26 17.13 -11.00 -19.48
CA GLU A 26 17.09 -10.49 -18.12
C GLU A 26 15.76 -9.74 -18.01
N VAL A 27 14.70 -10.46 -17.66
CA VAL A 27 13.41 -9.88 -17.32
C VAL A 27 13.68 -9.01 -16.11
N THR A 28 13.89 -7.71 -16.35
CA THR A 28 13.84 -6.70 -15.32
C THR A 28 12.51 -6.89 -14.61
N GLN A 29 12.56 -7.51 -13.43
CA GLN A 29 11.37 -7.67 -12.59
C GLN A 29 10.96 -6.28 -12.16
N VAL A 30 10.07 -5.66 -12.95
CA VAL A 30 9.53 -4.34 -12.65
C VAL A 30 8.80 -4.44 -11.32
N ASP A 31 9.15 -3.57 -10.38
CA ASP A 31 8.53 -3.50 -9.07
C ASP A 31 7.00 -3.40 -9.21
N PRO A 32 6.23 -4.38 -8.66
CA PRO A 32 4.78 -4.37 -8.74
C PRO A 32 4.14 -3.07 -8.25
N VAL A 33 4.72 -2.38 -7.26
CA VAL A 33 4.21 -1.10 -6.74
C VAL A 33 4.26 -0.02 -7.82
N VAL A 34 5.37 0.05 -8.57
CA VAL A 34 5.55 1.04 -9.65
C VAL A 34 4.54 0.80 -10.77
N THR A 35 4.29 -0.47 -11.13
CA THR A 35 3.28 -0.79 -12.15
C THR A 35 1.86 -0.41 -11.73
N ILE A 36 1.56 -0.48 -10.43
CA ILE A 36 0.25 -0.07 -9.90
C ILE A 36 0.16 1.45 -9.86
N ASP A 37 1.24 2.16 -9.53
CA ASP A 37 1.30 3.62 -9.55
C ASP A 37 1.03 4.21 -10.94
N GLU A 38 1.56 3.60 -11.99
CA GLU A 38 1.26 3.98 -13.37
C GLU A 38 -0.23 3.79 -13.69
N LYS A 39 -0.81 2.65 -13.30
CA LYS A 39 -2.25 2.38 -13.48
C LYS A 39 -3.13 3.36 -12.71
N LEU A 40 -2.77 3.70 -11.48
CA LEU A 40 -3.47 4.71 -10.68
C LEU A 40 -3.45 6.08 -11.35
N SER A 41 -2.28 6.52 -11.83
CA SER A 41 -2.13 7.78 -12.56
C SER A 41 -3.01 7.81 -13.82
N ASN A 42 -2.96 6.74 -14.62
CA ASN A 42 -3.78 6.62 -15.82
C ASN A 42 -5.28 6.64 -15.49
N LYS A 43 -5.72 5.96 -14.42
CA LYS A 43 -7.13 6.00 -13.99
C LYS A 43 -7.56 7.35 -13.47
N GLN A 44 -6.70 8.06 -12.73
CA GLN A 44 -7.00 9.43 -12.30
C GLN A 44 -7.19 10.36 -13.50
N ASN A 45 -6.37 10.22 -14.55
CA ASN A 45 -6.51 10.98 -15.79
C ASN A 45 -7.80 10.65 -16.53
N GLU A 46 -8.18 9.37 -16.63
CA GLU A 46 -9.46 8.95 -17.21
C GLU A 46 -10.67 9.53 -16.46
N ILE A 47 -10.63 9.56 -15.11
CA ILE A 47 -11.67 10.14 -14.27
C ILE A 47 -11.78 11.65 -14.53
N ASN A 48 -10.65 12.35 -14.55
CA ASN A 48 -10.62 13.80 -14.80
C ASN A 48 -11.18 14.14 -16.19
N ALA A 49 -10.84 13.35 -17.23
CA ALA A 49 -11.38 13.53 -18.56
C ALA A 49 -12.92 13.40 -18.60
N ILE A 50 -13.48 12.40 -17.92
CA ILE A 50 -14.94 12.22 -17.85
C ILE A 50 -15.62 13.34 -17.07
N LEU A 51 -14.98 13.86 -16.01
CA LEU A 51 -15.50 15.01 -15.28
C LEU A 51 -15.60 16.24 -16.19
N THR A 52 -14.56 16.50 -16.98
CA THR A 52 -14.58 17.59 -17.97
C THR A 52 -15.67 17.37 -19.04
N ASP A 53 -15.78 16.16 -19.59
CA ASP A 53 -16.82 15.85 -20.58
C ASP A 53 -18.24 15.99 -20.00
N TYR A 54 -18.42 15.59 -18.74
CA TYR A 54 -19.67 15.73 -18.01
C TYR A 54 -20.05 17.21 -17.83
N GLU A 55 -19.10 18.06 -17.45
CA GLU A 55 -19.32 19.50 -17.30
C GLU A 55 -19.72 20.15 -18.63
N VAL A 56 -19.06 19.78 -19.73
CA VAL A 56 -19.40 20.27 -21.07
C VAL A 56 -20.82 19.87 -21.48
N GLU A 57 -21.20 18.61 -21.31
CA GLU A 57 -22.55 18.13 -21.63
C GLU A 57 -23.62 18.73 -20.69
N SER A 58 -23.29 18.93 -19.41
CA SER A 58 -24.18 19.60 -18.46
C SER A 58 -24.43 21.05 -18.85
N GLY A 59 -23.42 21.74 -19.40
CA GLY A 59 -23.57 23.07 -19.97
C GLY A 59 -24.52 23.10 -21.17
N LYS A 60 -24.41 22.13 -22.08
CA LYS A 60 -25.33 21.98 -23.23
C LYS A 60 -26.77 21.71 -22.78
N LEU A 61 -26.96 20.87 -21.77
CA LEU A 61 -28.29 20.62 -21.20
C LEU A 61 -28.93 21.91 -20.70
N GLN A 62 -28.15 22.76 -20.00
CA GLN A 62 -28.65 24.04 -19.52
C GLN A 62 -29.05 24.97 -20.67
N GLN A 63 -28.28 25.00 -21.75
CA GLN A 63 -28.62 25.76 -22.95
C GLN A 63 -29.92 25.26 -23.59
N LEU A 64 -30.10 23.94 -23.72
CA LEU A 64 -31.32 23.34 -24.24
C LEU A 64 -32.55 23.66 -23.37
N LYS A 65 -32.42 23.64 -22.03
CA LYS A 65 -33.51 24.01 -21.11
C LYS A 65 -33.91 25.50 -21.22
N ASN A 66 -32.93 26.38 -21.42
CA ASN A 66 -33.19 27.79 -21.69
C ASN A 66 -33.93 27.96 -23.03
N GLU A 67 -33.52 27.23 -24.06
CA GLU A 67 -34.16 27.22 -25.38
C GLU A 67 -35.58 26.67 -25.31
N GLN A 68 -35.81 25.58 -24.56
CA GLN A 68 -37.13 25.03 -24.30
C GLN A 68 -38.07 26.09 -23.72
N SER A 69 -37.58 26.85 -22.74
CA SER A 69 -38.33 27.94 -22.10
C SER A 69 -38.61 29.11 -23.05
N ARG A 70 -37.73 29.34 -24.04
CA ARG A 70 -37.95 30.33 -25.11
C ARG A 70 -39.04 29.85 -26.08
N LEU A 71 -38.94 28.62 -26.57
CA LEU A 71 -39.90 28.01 -27.50
C LEU A 71 -41.31 27.93 -26.90
N ILE A 72 -41.45 27.63 -25.61
CA ILE A 72 -42.74 27.63 -24.91
C ILE A 72 -43.40 29.02 -24.97
N ARG A 73 -42.65 30.08 -24.61
CA ARG A 73 -43.17 31.46 -24.64
C ARG A 73 -43.56 31.90 -26.06
N GLU A 74 -42.72 31.58 -27.04
CA GLU A 74 -43.01 31.86 -28.45
C GLU A 74 -44.25 31.10 -28.94
N GLY A 75 -44.41 29.85 -28.51
CA GLY A 75 -45.60 29.03 -28.79
C GLY A 75 -46.88 29.67 -28.26
N ASP A 76 -46.87 30.16 -27.03
CA ASP A 76 -48.02 30.87 -26.42
C ASP A 76 -48.38 32.15 -27.20
N GLU A 77 -47.37 32.91 -27.64
CA GLU A 77 -47.59 34.10 -28.47
C GLU A 77 -48.16 33.77 -29.85
N LEU A 78 -47.66 32.71 -30.49
CA LEU A 78 -48.15 32.23 -31.79
C LEU A 78 -49.58 31.68 -31.68
N ASP A 79 -49.90 30.98 -30.59
CA ASP A 79 -51.25 30.49 -30.30
C ASP A 79 -52.24 31.66 -30.15
N ALA A 80 -51.85 32.69 -29.42
CA ALA A 80 -52.62 33.93 -29.30
C ALA A 80 -52.80 34.64 -30.66
N LYS A 81 -51.75 34.72 -31.49
CA LYS A 81 -51.84 35.29 -32.86
C LYS A 81 -52.79 34.49 -33.75
N ARG A 82 -52.72 33.15 -33.71
CA ARG A 82 -53.65 32.27 -34.43
C ARG A 82 -55.08 32.48 -33.96
N ASN A 83 -55.33 32.56 -32.66
CA ASN A 83 -56.67 32.83 -32.10
C ASN A 83 -57.24 34.17 -32.58
N ARG A 84 -56.42 35.22 -32.62
CA ARG A 84 -56.83 36.53 -33.17
C ARG A 84 -57.15 36.43 -34.66
N ALA A 85 -56.27 35.82 -35.46
CA ALA A 85 -56.49 35.64 -36.89
C ALA A 85 -57.74 34.81 -37.19
N LYS A 86 -58.00 33.78 -36.39
CA LYS A 86 -59.23 32.99 -36.45
C LYS A 86 -60.47 33.84 -36.17
N SER A 87 -60.46 34.60 -35.08
CA SER A 87 -61.59 35.45 -34.72
C SER A 87 -61.89 36.48 -35.80
N GLU A 88 -60.86 37.11 -36.39
CA GLU A 88 -61.03 38.07 -37.48
C GLU A 88 -61.57 37.42 -38.77
N LEU A 89 -61.11 36.21 -39.09
CA LEU A 89 -61.63 35.43 -40.21
C LEU A 89 -63.10 35.02 -40.00
N ASP A 90 -63.45 34.55 -38.81
CA ASP A 90 -64.83 34.17 -38.44
C ASP A 90 -65.79 35.39 -38.55
N LYS A 91 -65.30 36.60 -38.19
CA LYS A 91 -66.05 37.85 -38.40
C LYS A 91 -66.29 38.15 -39.89
N GLN A 92 -65.30 37.95 -40.76
CA GLN A 92 -65.49 38.17 -42.20
C GLN A 92 -66.47 37.16 -42.81
N TYR A 93 -66.44 35.89 -42.37
CA TYR A 93 -67.45 34.91 -42.79
C TYR A 93 -68.87 35.33 -42.42
N THR A 94 -69.05 35.96 -41.25
CA THR A 94 -70.37 36.47 -40.84
C THR A 94 -70.82 37.63 -41.72
N ARG A 95 -69.91 38.53 -42.11
CA ARG A 95 -70.20 39.67 -43.01
C ARG A 95 -70.54 39.25 -44.43
N LEU A 96 -70.06 38.10 -44.90
CA LEU A 96 -70.41 37.57 -46.21
C LEU A 96 -71.93 37.37 -46.40
N LEU A 97 -72.68 37.21 -45.31
CA LEU A 97 -74.14 37.13 -45.33
C LEU A 97 -74.81 38.46 -45.70
N GLU A 98 -74.12 39.58 -45.48
CA GLU A 98 -74.59 40.95 -45.73
C GLU A 98 -73.93 41.58 -46.97
N ASP A 99 -72.67 41.22 -47.26
CA ASP A 99 -71.87 41.73 -48.39
C ASP A 99 -71.14 40.58 -49.14
N PRO A 100 -71.62 40.18 -50.34
CA PRO A 100 -71.04 39.09 -51.12
C PRO A 100 -69.64 39.37 -51.65
N ASP A 101 -69.19 40.64 -51.71
CA ASP A 101 -67.88 41.02 -52.24
C ASP A 101 -66.77 41.06 -51.16
N THR A 102 -67.06 40.57 -49.95
CA THR A 102 -66.11 40.53 -48.82
C THR A 102 -64.85 39.69 -49.16
N ASP A 103 -63.65 40.27 -49.02
CA ASP A 103 -62.37 39.57 -49.21
C ASP A 103 -62.08 38.57 -48.07
N LEU A 104 -62.36 37.29 -48.32
CA LEU A 104 -62.00 36.21 -47.41
C LEU A 104 -60.57 35.69 -47.60
N VAL A 105 -60.00 35.85 -48.80
CA VAL A 105 -58.73 35.22 -49.19
C VAL A 105 -57.58 35.76 -48.34
N THR A 106 -57.55 37.08 -48.11
CA THR A 106 -56.52 37.71 -47.29
C THR A 106 -56.56 37.19 -45.83
N PHE A 107 -57.75 37.03 -45.26
CA PHE A 107 -57.90 36.57 -43.87
C PHE A 107 -57.63 35.07 -43.73
N GLN A 108 -58.04 34.26 -44.72
CA GLN A 108 -57.70 32.84 -44.80
C GLN A 108 -56.18 32.65 -44.84
N LYS A 109 -55.48 33.42 -45.68
CA LYS A 109 -54.02 33.38 -45.77
C LYS A 109 -53.35 33.75 -44.45
N ARG A 110 -53.78 34.82 -43.78
CA ARG A 110 -53.26 35.22 -42.45
C ARG A 110 -53.44 34.13 -41.40
N TYR A 111 -54.60 33.48 -41.38
CA TYR A 111 -54.85 32.36 -40.48
C TYR A 111 -53.93 31.16 -40.80
N GLN A 112 -53.78 30.80 -42.07
CA GLN A 112 -52.88 29.73 -42.50
C GLN A 112 -51.42 30.02 -42.14
N GLU A 113 -50.95 31.26 -42.31
CA GLU A 113 -49.60 31.68 -41.91
C GLU A 113 -49.39 31.56 -40.40
N ALA A 114 -50.33 32.05 -39.59
CA ALA A 114 -50.27 31.92 -38.14
C ALA A 114 -50.31 30.46 -37.67
N TRP A 115 -51.12 29.63 -38.33
CA TRP A 115 -51.18 28.19 -38.08
C TRP A 115 -49.86 27.48 -38.42
N ASN A 116 -49.29 27.78 -39.59
CA ASN A 116 -48.02 27.19 -40.03
C ASN A 116 -46.86 27.59 -39.10
N ALA A 117 -46.83 28.85 -38.64
CA ALA A 117 -45.84 29.30 -37.66
C ALA A 117 -45.97 28.56 -36.32
N LEU A 118 -47.19 28.42 -35.80
CA LEU A 118 -47.44 27.64 -34.57
C LEU A 118 -47.01 26.18 -34.72
N LYS A 119 -47.35 25.55 -35.85
CA LYS A 119 -46.93 24.17 -36.16
C LYS A 119 -45.40 24.04 -36.25
N GLY A 120 -44.72 25.04 -36.82
CA GLY A 120 -43.26 25.10 -36.87
C GLY A 120 -42.64 25.14 -35.47
N ASN A 121 -43.15 26.00 -34.59
CA ASN A 121 -42.71 26.07 -33.19
C ASN A 121 -42.98 24.75 -32.44
N GLN A 122 -44.12 24.08 -32.66
CA GLN A 122 -44.40 22.77 -32.08
C GLN A 122 -43.38 21.70 -32.51
N SER A 123 -42.95 21.71 -33.78
CA SER A 123 -41.89 20.82 -34.27
C SER A 123 -40.57 21.09 -33.56
N GLN A 124 -40.17 22.35 -33.47
CA GLN A 124 -38.94 22.77 -32.79
C GLN A 124 -38.94 22.40 -31.29
N LYS A 125 -40.11 22.52 -30.63
CA LYS A 125 -40.28 22.11 -29.23
C LYS A 125 -40.05 20.60 -29.07
N LEU A 126 -40.61 19.78 -29.97
CA LEU A 126 -40.41 18.33 -29.95
C LEU A 126 -38.95 17.96 -30.20
N GLU A 127 -38.29 18.60 -31.17
CA GLU A 127 -36.86 18.41 -31.46
C GLU A 127 -35.98 18.78 -30.25
N ASN A 128 -36.29 19.90 -29.58
CA ASN A 128 -35.59 20.31 -28.37
C ASN A 128 -35.82 19.33 -27.21
N GLU A 129 -37.05 18.85 -27.00
CA GLU A 129 -37.38 17.83 -25.99
C GLU A 129 -36.63 16.51 -26.22
N GLN A 130 -36.52 16.08 -27.48
CA GLN A 130 -35.72 14.91 -27.86
C GLN A 130 -34.23 15.14 -27.56
N ALA A 131 -33.68 16.30 -27.92
CA ALA A 131 -32.29 16.63 -27.62
C ALA A 131 -32.00 16.70 -26.11
N VAL A 132 -32.91 17.27 -25.31
CA VAL A 132 -32.82 17.28 -23.84
C VAL A 132 -32.74 15.83 -23.32
N THR A 133 -33.64 14.96 -23.79
CA THR A 133 -33.68 13.55 -23.38
C THR A 133 -32.38 12.83 -23.74
N GLU A 134 -31.83 13.04 -24.93
CA GLU A 134 -30.57 12.44 -25.36
C GLU A 134 -29.40 12.86 -24.46
N ILE A 135 -29.29 14.16 -24.15
CA ILE A 135 -28.22 14.66 -23.28
C ILE A 135 -28.39 14.14 -21.85
N GLU A 136 -29.61 14.09 -21.32
CA GLU A 136 -29.87 13.52 -19.98
C GLU A 136 -29.46 12.03 -19.92
N MET A 137 -29.73 11.25 -20.96
CA MET A 137 -29.25 9.87 -21.06
C MET A 137 -27.71 9.80 -21.10
N ARG A 138 -27.04 10.65 -21.88
CA ARG A 138 -25.58 10.70 -21.96
C ARG A 138 -24.94 11.07 -20.62
N LEU A 139 -25.49 12.06 -19.92
CA LEU A 139 -25.04 12.44 -18.57
C LEU A 139 -25.20 11.28 -17.57
N SER A 140 -26.29 10.51 -17.67
CA SER A 140 -26.46 9.30 -16.87
C SER A 140 -25.37 8.26 -17.16
N GLN A 141 -25.03 8.03 -18.44
CA GLN A 141 -23.95 7.12 -18.82
C GLN A 141 -22.58 7.57 -18.28
N PHE A 142 -22.28 8.87 -18.32
CA PHE A 142 -21.06 9.41 -17.73
C PHE A 142 -20.99 9.20 -16.22
N LYS A 143 -22.10 9.41 -15.48
CA LYS A 143 -22.16 9.11 -14.04
C LYS A 143 -21.88 7.63 -13.74
N GLN A 144 -22.47 6.71 -14.53
CA GLN A 144 -22.22 5.28 -14.38
C GLN A 144 -20.74 4.93 -14.66
N LYS A 145 -20.16 5.50 -15.73
CA LYS A 145 -18.75 5.30 -16.08
C LYS A 145 -17.83 5.83 -14.99
N GLN A 146 -18.12 7.01 -14.43
CA GLN A 146 -17.39 7.60 -13.32
C GLN A 146 -17.45 6.69 -12.08
N ALA A 147 -18.63 6.19 -11.70
CA ALA A 147 -18.78 5.29 -10.55
C ALA A 147 -17.97 4.00 -10.72
N ARG A 148 -17.96 3.43 -11.93
CA ARG A 148 -17.13 2.27 -12.26
C ARG A 148 -15.64 2.57 -12.10
N LEU A 149 -15.16 3.68 -12.68
CA LEU A 149 -13.75 4.05 -12.59
C LEU A 149 -13.31 4.34 -11.16
N ASN A 150 -14.17 4.98 -10.35
CA ASN A 150 -13.89 5.19 -8.93
C ASN A 150 -13.75 3.85 -8.19
N THR A 151 -14.59 2.86 -8.50
CA THR A 151 -14.48 1.52 -7.91
C THR A 151 -13.18 0.83 -8.35
N GLU A 152 -12.81 0.93 -9.62
CA GLU A 152 -11.54 0.40 -10.14
C GLU A 152 -10.33 1.11 -9.49
N LEU A 153 -10.41 2.42 -9.26
CA LEU A 153 -9.38 3.21 -8.56
C LEU A 153 -9.19 2.72 -7.12
N THR A 154 -10.27 2.60 -6.34
CA THR A 154 -10.20 2.08 -4.97
C THR A 154 -9.62 0.66 -4.92
N ASN A 155 -9.98 -0.20 -5.87
CA ASN A 155 -9.39 -1.54 -5.94
C ASN A 155 -7.88 -1.52 -6.22
N LEU A 156 -7.41 -0.57 -7.05
CA LEU A 156 -5.97 -0.38 -7.31
C LEU A 156 -5.24 0.20 -6.08
N GLU A 157 -5.88 1.09 -5.32
CA GLU A 157 -5.33 1.62 -4.06
C GLU A 157 -5.15 0.50 -3.03
N GLU A 158 -6.15 -0.37 -2.88
CA GLU A 158 -6.07 -1.56 -2.03
C GLU A 158 -4.96 -2.52 -2.51
N ALA A 159 -4.88 -2.79 -3.82
CA ALA A 159 -3.83 -3.63 -4.40
C ALA A 159 -2.42 -3.03 -4.21
N LYS A 160 -2.30 -1.69 -4.23
CA LYS A 160 -1.03 -1.00 -3.96
C LYS A 160 -0.56 -1.25 -2.53
N ILE A 161 -1.47 -1.18 -1.55
CA ILE A 161 -1.13 -1.46 -0.14
C ILE A 161 -0.65 -2.91 -0.01
N GLU A 162 -1.35 -3.87 -0.61
CA GLU A 162 -0.95 -5.27 -0.61
C GLU A 162 0.43 -5.49 -1.24
N ALA A 163 0.69 -4.87 -2.40
CA ALA A 163 1.98 -4.95 -3.08
C ALA A 163 3.12 -4.36 -2.23
N ARG A 164 2.90 -3.21 -1.58
CA ARG A 164 3.87 -2.60 -0.66
C ARG A 164 4.18 -3.50 0.53
N VAL A 165 3.15 -4.07 1.18
CA VAL A 165 3.31 -5.01 2.29
C VAL A 165 4.09 -6.23 1.86
N LYS A 166 3.75 -6.83 0.70
CA LYS A 166 4.43 -8.02 0.19
C LYS A 166 5.90 -7.75 -0.13
N ARG A 167 6.19 -6.61 -0.75
CA ARG A 167 7.57 -6.16 -1.04
C ARG A 167 8.36 -6.00 0.25
N LEU A 168 7.86 -5.22 1.20
CA LEU A 168 8.55 -4.99 2.48
C LEU A 168 8.73 -6.30 3.28
N ALA A 169 7.74 -7.19 3.27
CA ALA A 169 7.84 -8.50 3.92
C ALA A 169 8.88 -9.44 3.29
N ALA A 170 9.19 -9.26 2.00
CA ALA A 170 10.27 -9.99 1.33
C ALA A 170 11.64 -9.41 1.72
N GLU A 171 11.78 -8.08 1.68
CA GLU A 171 12.99 -7.36 2.10
C GLU A 171 13.37 -7.66 3.56
N LEU A 172 12.38 -7.71 4.46
CA LEU A 172 12.63 -7.99 5.89
C LEU A 172 13.08 -9.42 6.20
N ARG A 173 13.02 -10.37 5.26
CA ARG A 173 13.43 -11.77 5.44
C ARG A 173 14.85 -12.04 4.93
N GLU A 174 15.60 -10.99 4.61
CA GLU A 174 16.96 -11.09 4.14
C GLU A 174 17.90 -11.77 5.15
N SER A 175 18.91 -12.45 4.61
CA SER A 175 20.02 -13.01 5.35
C SER A 175 21.32 -12.40 4.85
N ASP A 176 22.23 -12.07 5.75
CA ASP A 176 23.50 -11.44 5.39
C ASP A 176 24.64 -12.02 6.22
N VAL A 177 25.85 -11.93 5.66
CA VAL A 177 27.10 -12.31 6.34
C VAL A 177 27.86 -11.03 6.64
N MET A 178 28.10 -10.78 7.92
CA MET A 178 28.76 -9.55 8.34
C MET A 178 29.95 -9.82 9.23
N GLU A 179 31.03 -9.11 8.94
CA GLU A 179 32.21 -9.06 9.77
C GLU A 179 32.11 -7.86 10.73
N THR A 180 32.30 -8.11 12.01
CA THR A 180 32.33 -7.05 13.03
C THR A 180 33.46 -7.24 14.00
N SER A 181 33.91 -6.13 14.57
CA SER A 181 34.93 -6.12 15.61
C SER A 181 34.49 -5.27 16.81
N PHE A 182 34.90 -5.69 17.99
CA PHE A 182 34.64 -4.99 19.25
C PHE A 182 35.88 -5.05 20.13
N LYS A 183 36.07 -3.99 20.92
CA LYS A 183 37.13 -3.88 21.91
C LYS A 183 36.48 -3.58 23.24
N THR A 184 36.74 -4.41 24.25
CA THR A 184 36.23 -4.24 25.61
C THR A 184 37.37 -4.11 26.59
N THR A 185 37.16 -3.34 27.66
CA THR A 185 38.13 -3.18 28.74
C THR A 185 37.79 -4.17 29.85
N CYS A 186 38.73 -5.03 30.19
CA CYS A 186 38.61 -6.00 31.27
C CYS A 186 38.66 -5.29 32.63
N SER A 187 37.77 -5.69 33.53
CA SER A 187 37.84 -5.30 34.94
C SER A 187 39.09 -5.90 35.59
N THR A 188 39.66 -5.20 36.58
CA THR A 188 40.75 -5.75 37.39
C THR A 188 40.30 -6.92 38.29
N THR A 189 38.99 -7.10 38.44
CA THR A 189 38.38 -8.15 39.28
C THR A 189 37.86 -9.36 38.49
N MET A 190 37.90 -9.34 37.16
CA MET A 190 37.48 -10.47 36.32
C MET A 190 38.68 -11.33 35.90
N THR A 191 38.43 -12.60 35.61
CA THR A 191 39.42 -13.48 34.99
C THR A 191 39.61 -13.17 33.49
N LEU A 192 40.76 -13.57 32.93
CA LEU A 192 41.03 -13.42 31.50
C LEU A 192 40.01 -14.17 30.64
N GLY A 193 39.54 -15.34 31.09
CA GLY A 193 38.52 -16.12 30.39
C GLY A 193 37.14 -15.45 30.40
N GLU A 194 36.75 -14.85 31.51
CA GLU A 194 35.52 -14.04 31.60
C GLU A 194 35.59 -12.83 30.67
N CYS A 195 36.72 -12.11 30.65
CA CYS A 195 36.91 -11.00 29.73
C CYS A 195 36.80 -11.44 28.26
N ALA A 196 37.42 -12.58 27.92
CA ALA A 196 37.38 -13.13 26.57
C ALA A 196 35.95 -13.46 26.13
N ASN A 197 35.19 -14.14 26.99
CA ASN A 197 33.79 -14.46 26.74
C ASN A 197 32.92 -13.21 26.59
N GLN A 198 33.16 -12.20 27.42
CA GLN A 198 32.47 -10.91 27.32
C GLN A 198 32.76 -10.22 25.98
N GLY A 199 34.01 -10.18 25.53
CA GLY A 199 34.38 -9.63 24.22
C GLY A 199 33.67 -10.33 23.06
N GLN A 200 33.64 -11.67 23.08
CA GLN A 200 32.93 -12.46 22.06
C GLN A 200 31.44 -12.14 22.04
N TYR A 201 30.82 -12.09 23.21
CA TYR A 201 29.40 -11.80 23.35
C TYR A 201 29.05 -10.37 22.90
N LEU A 202 29.85 -9.36 23.26
CA LEU A 202 29.67 -7.98 22.81
C LEU A 202 29.88 -7.81 21.31
N THR A 203 30.80 -8.56 20.71
CA THR A 203 31.01 -8.55 19.25
C THR A 203 29.79 -9.14 18.54
N LYS A 204 29.25 -10.25 19.03
CA LYS A 204 28.02 -10.84 18.49
C LYS A 204 26.83 -9.89 18.60
N GLN A 205 26.69 -9.18 19.72
CA GLN A 205 25.67 -8.15 19.87
C GLN A 205 25.85 -6.99 18.88
N LYS A 206 27.10 -6.53 18.68
CA LYS A 206 27.39 -5.51 17.67
C LYS A 206 27.01 -5.99 16.27
N ALA A 207 27.29 -7.24 15.92
CA ALA A 207 26.86 -7.83 14.66
C ALA A 207 25.33 -7.79 14.50
N VAL A 208 24.57 -8.23 15.52
CA VAL A 208 23.10 -8.17 15.48
C VAL A 208 22.59 -6.73 15.35
N LYS A 209 23.16 -5.77 16.08
CA LYS A 209 22.77 -4.36 16.03
C LYS A 209 23.06 -3.73 14.67
N THR A 210 24.25 -3.94 14.12
CA THR A 210 24.62 -3.40 12.80
C THR A 210 23.77 -4.02 11.69
N PHE A 211 23.43 -5.30 11.79
CA PHE A 211 22.54 -5.96 10.83
C PHE A 211 21.12 -5.41 10.93
N ARG A 212 20.62 -5.18 12.15
CA ARG A 212 19.32 -4.52 12.37
C ARG A 212 19.27 -3.15 11.69
N GLU A 213 20.31 -2.33 11.88
CA GLU A 213 20.38 -0.99 11.30
C GLU A 213 20.44 -1.05 9.77
N LYS A 214 21.30 -1.93 9.21
CA LYS A 214 21.40 -2.18 7.78
C LYS A 214 20.05 -2.62 7.19
N LEU A 215 19.44 -3.66 7.76
CA LEU A 215 18.16 -4.21 7.31
C LEU A 215 17.08 -3.12 7.20
N ILE A 216 16.99 -2.21 8.18
CA ILE A 216 16.00 -1.12 8.15
C ILE A 216 16.38 0.01 7.18
N ASN A 217 17.67 0.27 7.00
CA ASN A 217 18.15 1.29 6.07
C ASN A 217 17.95 0.89 4.61
N ASP A 218 18.08 -0.39 4.31
CA ASP A 218 18.05 -0.93 2.94
C ASP A 218 16.61 -1.17 2.44
N LEU A 219 15.60 -1.02 3.30
CA LEU A 219 14.19 -1.12 2.90
C LEU A 219 13.83 -0.05 1.86
N THR A 220 13.01 -0.43 0.87
CA THR A 220 12.50 0.49 -0.14
C THR A 220 11.69 1.64 0.46
N GLU A 221 11.05 1.42 1.61
CA GLU A 221 10.27 2.41 2.35
C GLU A 221 10.88 2.72 3.73
N SER A 222 12.21 2.78 3.81
CA SER A 222 12.97 2.95 5.06
C SER A 222 12.56 4.16 5.89
N VAL A 223 12.13 5.27 5.28
CA VAL A 223 11.69 6.48 6.00
C VAL A 223 10.47 6.20 6.88
N ILE A 224 9.43 5.59 6.30
CA ILE A 224 8.19 5.25 7.02
C ILE A 224 8.45 4.10 8.00
N ALA A 225 9.24 3.10 7.58
CA ALA A 225 9.61 1.97 8.44
C ALA A 225 10.33 2.43 9.73
N LYS A 226 11.26 3.39 9.63
CA LYS A 226 11.96 3.97 10.80
C LYS A 226 11.01 4.70 11.74
N GLN A 227 10.03 5.43 11.20
CA GLN A 227 9.03 6.15 12.02
C GLN A 227 8.18 5.17 12.83
N ASN A 228 7.88 4.00 12.28
CA ASN A 228 6.99 3.00 12.90
C ASN A 228 7.72 1.77 13.46
N LEU A 229 9.05 1.86 13.67
CA LEU A 229 9.87 0.73 14.13
C LEU A 229 9.59 0.30 15.58
N LYS A 230 9.01 1.20 16.38
CA LYS A 230 8.76 0.96 17.81
C LYS A 230 7.77 -0.19 18.00
N GLY A 231 8.17 -1.22 18.74
CA GLY A 231 7.33 -2.38 19.02
C GLY A 231 7.23 -3.39 17.85
N VAL A 232 8.13 -3.27 16.85
CA VAL A 232 8.26 -4.25 15.77
C VAL A 232 9.40 -5.22 16.11
N GLU A 233 9.06 -6.51 16.18
CA GLU A 233 10.01 -7.58 16.44
C GLU A 233 10.51 -8.20 15.13
N LEU A 234 11.79 -7.95 14.82
CA LEU A 234 12.45 -8.48 13.61
C LEU A 234 12.99 -9.91 13.79
N ASN A 235 13.06 -10.40 15.04
CA ASN A 235 13.62 -11.68 15.46
C ASN A 235 14.86 -12.08 14.64
N ILE A 236 15.98 -11.38 14.90
CA ILE A 236 17.25 -11.63 14.21
C ILE A 236 17.92 -12.84 14.85
N HIS A 237 18.20 -13.86 14.05
CA HIS A 237 18.86 -15.09 14.45
C HIS A 237 20.29 -15.11 13.93
N VAL A 238 21.24 -15.43 14.80
CA VAL A 238 22.62 -15.73 14.40
C VAL A 238 22.70 -17.21 14.05
N GLN A 239 22.79 -17.53 12.75
CA GLN A 239 22.86 -18.91 12.25
C GLN A 239 24.22 -19.52 12.55
N GLU A 240 25.27 -18.81 12.15
CA GLU A 240 26.66 -19.23 12.34
C GLU A 240 27.49 -18.01 12.77
N SER A 241 28.53 -18.26 13.56
CA SER A 241 29.48 -17.23 13.96
C SER A 241 30.87 -17.81 14.13
N GLN A 242 31.85 -17.28 13.39
CA GLN A 242 33.23 -17.70 13.42
C GLN A 242 34.12 -16.55 13.92
N MET A 243 34.97 -16.85 14.91
CA MET A 243 36.00 -15.92 15.38
C MET A 243 37.16 -15.89 14.37
N ILE A 244 37.44 -14.71 13.82
CA ILE A 244 38.57 -14.48 12.91
C ILE A 244 39.83 -14.20 13.73
N ARG A 245 39.73 -13.26 14.68
CA ARG A 245 40.85 -12.85 15.53
C ARG A 245 40.34 -12.45 16.90
N SER A 246 41.11 -12.77 17.94
CA SER A 246 40.89 -12.23 19.27
C SER A 246 42.17 -12.23 20.08
N GLY A 247 42.31 -11.30 21.02
CA GLY A 247 43.48 -11.24 21.88
C GLY A 247 43.46 -10.06 22.84
N PHE A 248 44.36 -10.11 23.81
CA PHE A 248 44.62 -8.99 24.71
C PHE A 248 45.50 -7.96 24.01
N GLU A 249 45.11 -6.69 24.11
CA GLU A 249 45.87 -5.54 23.62
C GLU A 249 46.16 -4.61 24.79
N GLY A 250 47.43 -4.20 24.94
CA GLY A 250 47.85 -3.34 26.04
C GLY A 250 47.72 -4.00 27.41
N ASN A 251 47.29 -3.21 28.41
CA ASN A 251 47.31 -3.63 29.82
C ASN A 251 46.02 -4.36 30.26
N ASN A 252 44.87 -4.05 29.67
CA ASN A 252 43.58 -4.60 30.09
C ASN A 252 42.50 -4.58 29.00
N GLU A 253 42.84 -4.40 27.72
CA GLU A 253 41.84 -4.46 26.65
C GLU A 253 41.81 -5.85 26.02
N TYR A 254 40.61 -6.29 25.62
CA TYR A 254 40.42 -7.50 24.83
C TYR A 254 39.70 -7.15 23.54
N PHE A 255 40.33 -7.47 22.41
CA PHE A 255 39.80 -7.28 21.08
C PHE A 255 39.23 -8.59 20.53
N THR A 256 38.13 -8.48 19.80
CA THR A 256 37.45 -9.59 19.13
C THR A 256 36.97 -9.15 17.76
N GLN A 257 37.20 -10.00 16.77
CA GLN A 257 36.76 -9.84 15.38
C GLN A 257 36.13 -11.16 14.94
N MET A 258 34.91 -11.07 14.42
CA MET A 258 34.13 -12.24 14.05
C MET A 258 33.34 -12.01 12.77
N GLN A 259 33.13 -13.09 12.02
CA GLN A 259 32.14 -13.16 10.96
C GLN A 259 30.88 -13.83 11.50
N ALA A 260 29.72 -13.24 11.26
CA ALA A 260 28.43 -13.79 11.68
C ALA A 260 27.46 -13.84 10.50
N GLN A 261 26.82 -15.00 10.31
CA GLN A 261 25.70 -15.15 9.39
C GLN A 261 24.40 -14.89 10.14
N LEU A 262 23.66 -13.88 9.70
CA LEU A 262 22.47 -13.36 10.36
C LEU A 262 21.26 -13.53 9.45
N GLN A 263 20.11 -13.86 10.04
CA GLN A 263 18.84 -13.95 9.32
C GLN A 263 17.73 -13.30 10.14
N ALA A 264 16.98 -12.39 9.53
CA ALA A 264 15.76 -11.84 10.13
C ALA A 264 14.57 -12.78 9.91
N LYS A 265 13.78 -13.00 10.96
CA LYS A 265 12.54 -13.79 10.93
C LYS A 265 11.41 -12.99 11.58
N PRO A 266 11.00 -11.87 10.99
CA PRO A 266 9.99 -11.00 11.56
C PRO A 266 8.65 -11.72 11.75
N GLU A 267 7.83 -11.22 12.67
CA GLU A 267 6.43 -11.64 12.78
C GLU A 267 5.64 -11.35 11.49
N ALA A 268 4.56 -12.11 11.24
CA ALA A 268 3.75 -11.97 10.02
C ALA A 268 3.22 -10.54 9.81
N VAL A 269 2.96 -9.81 10.89
CA VAL A 269 2.41 -8.44 10.87
C VAL A 269 3.48 -7.34 10.84
N ALA A 270 4.78 -7.68 10.86
CA ALA A 270 5.86 -6.69 10.98
C ALA A 270 5.84 -5.67 9.83
N ALA A 271 5.64 -6.14 8.59
CA ALA A 271 5.56 -5.26 7.43
C ALA A 271 4.38 -4.27 7.54
N CYS A 272 3.22 -4.72 8.02
CA CYS A 272 2.06 -3.85 8.23
C CYS A 272 2.31 -2.80 9.31
N LYS A 273 2.93 -3.20 10.44
CA LYS A 273 3.31 -2.26 11.51
C LYS A 273 4.29 -1.21 11.01
N LEU A 274 5.32 -1.62 10.24
CA LEU A 274 6.31 -0.71 9.67
C LEU A 274 5.72 0.26 8.65
N LEU A 275 4.74 -0.17 7.85
CA LEU A 275 4.03 0.68 6.90
C LEU A 275 2.86 1.47 7.52
N ASN A 276 2.55 1.24 8.80
CA ASN A 276 1.38 1.78 9.48
C ASN A 276 0.06 1.54 8.72
N VAL A 277 -0.16 0.29 8.30
CA VAL A 277 -1.39 -0.15 7.62
C VAL A 277 -2.10 -1.23 8.43
N GLU A 278 -3.38 -1.45 8.15
CA GLU A 278 -4.18 -2.46 8.84
C GLU A 278 -3.57 -3.87 8.74
N THR A 279 -3.66 -4.65 9.81
CA THR A 279 -3.10 -6.00 9.86
C THR A 279 -3.73 -6.97 8.85
N ARG A 280 -4.94 -6.67 8.35
CA ARG A 280 -5.62 -7.46 7.31
C ARG A 280 -4.79 -7.64 6.04
N TYR A 281 -3.92 -6.68 5.73
CA TYR A 281 -3.05 -6.74 4.55
C TYR A 281 -1.90 -7.75 4.72
N CYS A 282 -1.55 -8.10 5.95
CA CYS A 282 -0.52 -9.10 6.26
C CYS A 282 -1.09 -10.50 6.51
N LEU A 283 -2.35 -10.60 6.94
CA LEU A 283 -2.97 -11.86 7.39
C LEU A 283 -3.90 -12.51 6.35
N LYS A 284 -4.02 -11.93 5.15
CA LYS A 284 -4.84 -12.49 4.06
C LYS A 284 -4.26 -13.85 3.59
N GLY A 285 -4.91 -14.93 4.00
CA GLY A 285 -4.60 -16.31 3.54
C GLY A 285 -3.93 -17.21 4.58
N GLU A 286 -3.57 -16.70 5.75
CA GLU A 286 -3.07 -17.51 6.87
C GLU A 286 -4.15 -17.58 7.95
N SER A 287 -5.01 -18.59 7.86
CA SER A 287 -5.62 -19.14 9.08
C SER A 287 -4.49 -19.47 10.04
N GLU A 288 -4.54 -18.89 11.24
CA GLU A 288 -3.63 -19.09 12.35
C GLU A 288 -3.30 -20.58 12.54
N GLN A 289 -2.24 -21.06 11.89
CA GLN A 289 -1.65 -22.34 12.17
C GLN A 289 -0.30 -22.05 12.80
N ALA A 290 -0.31 -22.02 14.12
CA ALA A 290 0.89 -22.07 14.93
C ALA A 290 1.70 -23.32 14.53
N ALA A 291 2.75 -23.12 13.74
CA ALA A 291 3.68 -24.20 13.40
C ALA A 291 4.33 -24.73 14.70
N PRO A 292 4.56 -26.06 14.81
CA PRO A 292 5.09 -26.65 16.03
C PRO A 292 6.55 -26.23 16.19
N LYS A 293 6.87 -25.64 17.35
CA LYS A 293 8.23 -25.21 17.72
C LYS A 293 9.15 -26.44 17.79
N LYS A 294 10.04 -26.60 16.81
CA LYS A 294 11.26 -27.42 16.97
C LYS A 294 12.28 -26.62 17.77
N GLN A 295 12.82 -27.29 18.78
CA GLN A 295 13.64 -26.74 19.84
C GLN A 295 15.13 -26.79 19.45
N ASP A 296 15.52 -25.99 18.46
CA ASP A 296 16.93 -25.65 18.24
C ASP A 296 17.24 -24.42 19.10
N LYS A 297 18.40 -24.36 19.78
CA LYS A 297 18.84 -23.26 20.69
C LYS A 297 18.36 -21.87 20.24
N GLN A 298 17.17 -21.46 20.66
CA GLN A 298 16.54 -20.22 20.23
C GLN A 298 17.16 -19.06 20.99
N TRP A 299 17.51 -17.98 20.31
CA TRP A 299 17.88 -16.73 20.97
C TRP A 299 16.63 -15.85 21.01
N ALA A 300 16.41 -15.13 22.11
CA ALA A 300 15.22 -14.32 22.30
C ALA A 300 15.56 -12.94 22.85
N ASN A 301 14.77 -11.95 22.45
CA ASN A 301 14.89 -10.59 22.96
C ASN A 301 14.30 -10.53 24.38
N VAL A 302 15.10 -10.09 25.33
CA VAL A 302 14.70 -9.86 26.71
C VAL A 302 14.88 -8.39 27.04
N THR A 303 13.79 -7.74 27.43
CA THR A 303 13.80 -6.34 27.88
C THR A 303 13.75 -6.30 29.39
N VAL A 304 14.73 -5.67 30.04
CA VAL A 304 14.73 -5.45 31.49
C VAL A 304 14.32 -4.00 31.77
N ARG A 305 13.26 -3.81 32.54
CA ARG A 305 12.78 -2.49 32.96
C ARG A 305 12.62 -2.42 34.46
N SER A 306 13.17 -1.38 35.07
CA SER A 306 13.02 -1.09 36.49
C SER A 306 12.06 0.08 36.69
N ASP A 307 11.49 0.18 37.89
CA ASP A 307 10.76 1.36 38.34
C ASP A 307 11.68 2.51 38.79
N GLN A 308 13.00 2.28 38.79
CA GLN A 308 14.03 3.27 39.13
C GLN A 308 14.93 3.58 37.92
N TYR A 309 15.48 4.80 37.89
CA TYR A 309 16.49 5.22 36.91
C TYR A 309 17.90 5.14 37.50
N ASN A 310 18.94 5.06 36.66
CA ASN A 310 20.35 4.93 37.08
C ASN A 310 20.59 3.74 38.01
N ASP A 311 19.99 2.60 37.68
CA ASP A 311 20.32 1.30 38.24
C ASP A 311 21.38 0.59 37.40
N SER A 312 21.89 -0.55 37.86
CA SER A 312 22.81 -1.40 37.11
C SER A 312 22.20 -2.79 36.95
N VAL A 313 22.06 -3.22 35.71
CA VAL A 313 21.56 -4.53 35.31
C VAL A 313 22.76 -5.42 35.02
N THR A 314 22.83 -6.57 35.67
CA THR A 314 23.74 -7.66 35.32
C THR A 314 22.95 -8.92 34.99
N ILE A 315 23.39 -9.69 33.98
CA ILE A 315 22.80 -10.99 33.63
C ILE A 315 23.91 -12.03 33.63
N ASN A 316 23.73 -13.10 34.41
CA ASN A 316 24.75 -14.13 34.66
C ASN A 316 26.10 -13.54 35.10
N GLY A 317 26.06 -12.44 35.87
CA GLY A 317 27.25 -11.73 36.34
C GLY A 317 27.86 -10.73 35.34
N ILE A 318 27.36 -10.62 34.11
CA ILE A 318 27.82 -9.66 33.10
C ILE A 318 27.03 -8.35 33.21
N ASN A 319 27.68 -7.19 33.23
CA ASN A 319 27.02 -5.87 33.34
C ASN A 319 26.53 -5.34 31.98
N TYR A 320 25.29 -4.85 31.95
CA TYR A 320 24.59 -4.37 30.76
C TYR A 320 24.18 -2.88 30.85
N GLY A 321 24.59 -2.17 31.89
CA GLY A 321 24.25 -0.76 32.09
C GLY A 321 22.94 -0.57 32.85
N SER A 322 22.25 0.55 32.63
CA SER A 322 21.03 0.94 33.34
C SER A 322 19.75 0.64 32.56
N THR A 323 18.65 0.39 33.26
CA THR A 323 17.35 0.17 32.62
C THR A 323 16.82 1.45 31.94
N PRO A 324 16.04 1.32 30.84
CA PRO A 324 15.65 0.08 30.17
C PRO A 324 16.79 -0.50 29.31
N VAL A 325 17.02 -1.82 29.43
CA VAL A 325 17.98 -2.55 28.59
C VAL A 325 17.24 -3.57 27.74
N GLU A 326 17.50 -3.56 26.43
CA GLU A 326 17.04 -4.59 25.48
C GLU A 326 18.25 -5.43 25.06
N LEU A 327 18.18 -6.74 25.27
CA LEU A 327 19.31 -7.65 25.05
C LEU A 327 18.83 -8.99 24.50
N VAL A 328 19.71 -9.72 23.81
CA VAL A 328 19.38 -11.02 23.20
C VAL A 328 20.02 -12.14 24.02
N LEU A 329 19.19 -13.00 24.61
CA LEU A 329 19.66 -14.13 25.43
C LEU A 329 19.36 -15.47 24.75
N PRO A 330 20.24 -16.48 24.87
CA PRO A 330 19.92 -17.83 24.45
C PRO A 330 18.76 -18.41 25.29
N ALA A 331 18.05 -19.37 24.74
CA ALA A 331 17.00 -20.07 25.47
C ALA A 331 17.64 -20.88 26.61
N GLY A 332 17.10 -20.72 27.81
CA GLY A 332 17.70 -21.28 29.02
C GLY A 332 17.47 -20.42 30.25
N ARG A 333 18.12 -20.80 31.35
CA ARG A 333 18.00 -20.10 32.63
C ARG A 333 19.07 -19.01 32.73
N HIS A 334 18.63 -17.79 33.01
CA HIS A 334 19.51 -16.63 33.18
C HIS A 334 19.23 -15.98 34.53
N GLN A 335 20.28 -15.68 35.29
CA GLN A 335 20.19 -14.89 36.51
C GLN A 335 20.22 -13.41 36.15
N VAL A 336 19.10 -12.72 36.34
CA VAL A 336 19.00 -11.26 36.23
C VAL A 336 19.20 -10.66 37.60
N THR A 337 20.13 -9.73 37.69
CA THR A 337 20.46 -8.97 38.90
C THR A 337 20.32 -7.49 38.58
N VAL A 338 19.51 -6.75 39.34
CA VAL A 338 19.38 -5.30 39.21
C VAL A 338 19.71 -4.65 40.55
N SER A 339 20.70 -3.76 40.56
CA SER A 339 21.21 -3.11 41.77
C SER A 339 21.20 -1.59 41.63
N LYS A 340 20.88 -0.88 42.71
CA LYS A 340 20.94 0.58 42.80
C LYS A 340 21.33 0.97 44.23
N GLU A 341 22.15 2.00 44.38
CA GLU A 341 22.51 2.55 45.69
C GLU A 341 21.26 3.01 46.46
N GLY A 342 21.16 2.62 47.74
CA GLY A 342 19.99 2.87 48.60
C GLY A 342 18.83 1.88 48.42
N TYR A 343 18.95 0.89 47.53
CA TYR A 343 17.94 -0.13 47.26
C TYR A 343 18.47 -1.55 47.49
N GLU A 344 17.57 -2.47 47.80
CA GLU A 344 17.83 -3.90 47.87
C GLU A 344 18.13 -4.43 46.46
N THR A 345 19.24 -5.17 46.30
CA THR A 345 19.58 -5.81 45.03
C THR A 345 18.52 -6.85 44.66
N TYR A 346 17.89 -6.67 43.50
CA TYR A 346 16.95 -7.62 42.94
C TYR A 346 17.71 -8.75 42.25
N ASN A 347 17.49 -9.99 42.67
CA ASN A 347 18.06 -11.19 42.04
C ASN A 347 16.94 -12.14 41.63
N ARG A 348 16.84 -12.49 40.34
CA ARG A 348 15.85 -13.45 39.84
C ARG A 348 16.42 -14.30 38.71
N VAL A 349 16.22 -15.61 38.80
CA VAL A 349 16.44 -16.50 37.66
C VAL A 349 15.21 -16.50 36.77
N ILE A 350 15.38 -16.08 35.52
CA ILE A 350 14.36 -16.16 34.47
C ILE A 350 14.64 -17.37 33.58
N THR A 351 13.59 -17.94 32.98
CA THR A 351 13.74 -18.97 31.95
C THR A 351 13.30 -18.39 30.63
N VAL A 352 14.26 -18.20 29.74
CA VAL A 352 14.05 -17.63 28.41
C VAL A 352 13.62 -18.76 27.48
N ASN A 353 12.36 -18.72 27.03
CA ASN A 353 11.77 -19.67 26.06
C ASN A 353 11.24 -18.95 24.80
N GLY A 354 11.47 -17.63 24.71
CA GLY A 354 10.91 -16.71 23.74
C GLY A 354 11.11 -15.26 24.22
N ASN A 355 10.64 -14.28 23.44
CA ASN A 355 10.78 -12.87 23.80
C ASN A 355 10.05 -12.58 25.13
N ASP A 356 10.69 -11.85 26.02
CA ASP A 356 10.16 -11.59 27.38
C ASP A 356 10.51 -10.19 27.87
N THR A 357 9.70 -9.63 28.76
CA THR A 357 10.01 -8.38 29.45
C THR A 357 10.04 -8.61 30.95
N VAL A 358 11.22 -8.47 31.53
CA VAL A 358 11.44 -8.57 32.98
C VAL A 358 11.19 -7.21 33.61
N TRP A 359 10.03 -7.09 34.25
CA TRP A 359 9.71 -5.94 35.10
C TRP A 359 10.30 -6.15 36.48
N VAL A 360 11.13 -5.19 36.90
CA VAL A 360 11.79 -5.15 38.18
C VAL A 360 11.20 -4.00 39.00
N LYS A 361 10.87 -4.30 40.26
CA LYS A 361 10.45 -3.31 41.24
C LYS A 361 11.46 -3.31 42.38
N LEU A 362 12.28 -2.27 42.47
CA LEU A 362 13.29 -2.16 43.52
C LEU A 362 12.66 -1.67 44.83
N ARG A 363 13.15 -2.18 45.96
CA ARG A 363 12.73 -1.77 47.30
C ARG A 363 13.84 -0.99 47.96
N ALA A 364 13.53 0.12 48.62
CA ALA A 364 14.52 0.87 49.38
C ALA A 364 15.05 -0.01 50.54
N ASN A 365 16.34 0.10 50.84
CA ASN A 365 16.93 -0.58 51.99
C ASN A 365 16.31 -0.04 53.28
N LYS A 366 16.05 -0.92 54.25
CA LYS A 366 15.42 -0.54 55.53
C LYS A 366 16.32 0.24 56.49
N ASP A 367 17.61 0.40 56.14
CA ASP A 367 18.64 1.05 56.96
C ASP A 367 19.30 2.26 56.26
N SER A 368 18.60 2.88 55.29
CA SER A 368 19.07 4.08 54.57
C SER A 368 18.38 5.36 55.03
#